data_AF-A0A350P9E0-F1
#
_entry.id   AF-A0A350P9E0-F1
#
_cell.length_a   1.000
_cell.length_b   1.000
_cell.length_c   1.000
_cell.angle_alpha   90.00
_cell.angle_beta   90.00
_cell.angle_gamma   90.00
#
_symmetry.space_group_name_H-M   'P 1'
#
loop_
_entity.id
_entity.type
_entity.pdbx_description
1 polymer ?
#
loop_
_entity_poly.entity_id
_entity_poly.type
_entity_poly.pdbx_seq_one_letter_code
_entity_poly.pdbx_strand_id
1 'polypeptide(L)'
;MEQIIPKKPISVESNWQKELAKSFTDPTKLLDFLDLDSKNYRQHIKARRLFPMRVPRHFAHLIEKGNPNDPLLKQVMPLSDEFVSEPGYTQDPLEEHDTAGRGVLHKYDSRVLLMVKTGCAVNCRYCFRRHFPYQDNAVSKRQWDDALAYIASHPNINEVIFSGGDPLMANDNQLAWLAEEIAAIHHVKRLRIHTRLPVVLPERIDHAFTTWLTRLPLQTVLVLHANH
;
A
#
# COMPACT_ATOMS: atom_id res chain seq x y z
N MET A 1 -17.34 28.48 43.94
CA MET A 1 -16.15 28.21 43.10
C MET A 1 -16.57 27.17 42.08
N GLU A 2 -16.86 27.60 40.86
CA GLU A 2 -17.16 26.67 39.75
C GLU A 2 -15.88 25.90 39.41
N GLN A 3 -15.94 24.57 39.55
CA GLN A 3 -14.87 23.69 39.11
C GLN A 3 -14.86 23.69 37.57
N ILE A 4 -13.88 24.39 37.01
CA ILE A 4 -13.54 24.30 35.58
C ILE A 4 -13.02 22.88 35.35
N ILE A 5 -13.87 22.02 34.78
CA ILE A 5 -13.44 20.71 34.29
C ILE A 5 -12.46 20.97 33.14
N PRO A 6 -11.17 20.61 33.25
CA PRO A 6 -10.26 20.77 32.14
C PRO A 6 -10.73 19.86 31.00
N LYS A 7 -11.20 20.45 29.90
CA LYS A 7 -11.40 19.71 28.64
C LYS A 7 -10.05 19.11 28.29
N LYS A 8 -9.91 17.79 28.46
CA LYS A 8 -8.84 17.04 27.80
C LYS A 8 -8.90 17.45 26.32
N PRO A 9 -7.82 17.98 25.73
CA PRO A 9 -7.81 18.16 24.29
C PRO A 9 -8.15 16.78 23.71
N ILE A 10 -9.21 16.72 22.90
CA ILE A 10 -9.47 15.50 22.15
C ILE A 10 -8.27 15.38 21.24
N SER A 11 -7.33 14.52 21.61
CA SER A 11 -6.37 13.97 20.69
C SER A 11 -7.20 13.20 19.69
N VAL A 12 -7.66 13.88 18.64
CA VAL A 12 -8.32 13.25 17.51
C VAL A 12 -7.19 12.59 16.73
N GLU A 13 -6.62 11.51 17.27
CA GLU A 13 -5.95 10.53 16.43
C GLU A 13 -7.04 10.07 15.46
N SER A 14 -7.04 10.65 14.26
CA SER A 14 -7.94 10.29 13.19
C SER A 14 -7.63 8.84 12.86
N ASN A 15 -8.52 7.94 13.26
CA ASN A 15 -8.46 6.53 12.90
C ASN A 15 -8.29 6.42 11.38
N TRP A 16 -7.12 5.95 10.93
CA TRP A 16 -6.74 5.95 9.52
C TRP A 16 -7.71 5.12 8.67
N GLN A 17 -8.38 4.12 9.24
CA GLN A 17 -9.42 3.36 8.55
C GLN A 17 -10.64 4.23 8.22
N LYS A 18 -11.00 5.19 9.07
CA LYS A 18 -12.05 6.19 8.76
C LYS A 18 -11.62 7.11 7.62
N GLU A 19 -10.38 7.58 7.63
CA GLU A 19 -9.86 8.43 6.55
C GLU A 19 -9.76 7.68 5.22
N LEU A 20 -9.31 6.43 5.26
CA LEU A 20 -9.33 5.53 4.11
C LEU A 20 -10.75 5.32 3.57
N ALA A 21 -11.75 5.14 4.43
CA ALA A 21 -13.15 4.95 4.01
C ALA A 21 -13.73 6.19 3.30
N LYS A 22 -13.20 7.39 3.57
CA LYS A 22 -13.62 8.65 2.91
C LYS A 22 -12.97 8.89 1.55
N SER A 23 -12.10 7.98 1.10
CA SER A 23 -11.40 8.10 -0.19
C SER A 23 -12.36 8.32 -1.37
N PHE A 24 -11.93 9.09 -2.35
CA PHE A 24 -12.61 9.16 -3.63
C PHE A 24 -12.45 7.84 -4.38
N THR A 25 -13.56 7.19 -4.71
CA THR A 25 -13.62 6.00 -5.57
C THR A 25 -14.37 6.25 -6.88
N ASP A 26 -14.97 7.43 -7.01
CA ASP A 26 -15.64 7.91 -8.20
C ASP A 26 -14.83 9.06 -8.83
N PRO A 27 -14.28 8.88 -10.04
CA PRO A 27 -13.53 9.92 -10.73
C PRO A 27 -14.27 11.25 -10.88
N THR A 28 -15.59 11.23 -11.09
CA THR A 28 -16.40 12.45 -11.21
C THR A 28 -16.34 13.28 -9.93
N LYS A 29 -16.50 12.62 -8.77
CA LYS A 29 -16.43 13.30 -7.46
C LYS A 29 -15.05 13.87 -7.15
N LEU A 30 -13.98 13.22 -7.63
CA LEU A 30 -12.62 13.76 -7.50
C LEU A 30 -12.47 15.00 -8.39
N LEU A 31 -12.90 14.95 -9.64
CA LEU A 31 -12.83 16.09 -10.56
C LEU A 31 -13.63 17.29 -10.05
N ASP A 32 -14.85 17.06 -9.56
CA ASP A 32 -15.68 18.10 -8.97
C ASP A 32 -15.00 18.74 -7.75
N PHE A 33 -14.33 17.94 -6.91
CA PHE A 33 -13.57 18.44 -5.75
C PHE A 33 -12.36 19.31 -6.16
N LEU A 34 -11.77 19.00 -7.32
CA LEU A 34 -10.61 19.69 -7.88
C LEU A 34 -10.98 20.86 -8.80
N ASP A 35 -12.26 21.25 -8.87
CA ASP A 35 -12.75 22.30 -9.76
C ASP A 35 -12.44 22.05 -11.25
N LEU A 36 -12.47 20.77 -11.67
CA LEU A 36 -12.25 20.33 -13.06
C LEU A 36 -13.58 19.86 -13.68
N ASP A 37 -13.91 20.37 -14.87
CA ASP A 37 -15.16 19.97 -15.56
C ASP A 37 -15.09 18.49 -15.99
N SER A 38 -15.86 17.65 -15.29
CA SER A 38 -15.96 16.21 -15.55
C SER A 38 -16.44 15.86 -16.96
N LYS A 39 -17.08 16.79 -17.68
CA LYS A 39 -17.46 16.59 -19.10
C LYS A 39 -16.24 16.36 -19.98
N ASN A 40 -15.12 17.04 -19.69
CA ASN A 40 -13.87 16.89 -20.45
C ASN A 40 -13.20 15.52 -20.21
N TYR A 41 -13.62 14.79 -19.17
CA TYR A 41 -13.03 13.52 -18.77
C TYR A 41 -13.92 12.29 -19.04
N ARG A 42 -15.10 12.45 -19.66
CA ARG A 42 -16.07 11.36 -19.84
C ARG A 42 -15.48 10.09 -20.46
N GLN A 43 -14.58 10.23 -21.43
CA GLN A 43 -13.90 9.10 -22.07
C GLN A 43 -12.86 8.45 -21.13
N HIS A 44 -12.12 9.27 -20.38
CA HIS A 44 -11.07 8.86 -19.45
C HIS A 44 -11.63 8.09 -18.25
N ILE A 45 -12.76 8.54 -17.71
CA ILE A 45 -13.44 7.91 -16.56
C ILE A 45 -13.75 6.43 -16.81
N LYS A 46 -14.00 6.03 -18.05
CA LYS A 46 -14.27 4.62 -18.41
C LYS A 46 -13.12 3.69 -18.07
N ALA A 47 -11.87 4.17 -18.06
CA ALA A 47 -10.68 3.37 -17.75
C ALA A 47 -10.66 2.83 -16.30
N ARG A 48 -11.50 3.36 -15.42
CA ARG A 48 -11.72 2.79 -14.07
C ARG A 48 -12.15 1.32 -14.09
N ARG A 49 -12.71 0.84 -15.21
CA ARG A 49 -13.09 -0.59 -15.38
C ARG A 49 -11.88 -1.52 -15.53
N LEU A 50 -10.75 -1.00 -16.01
CA LEU A 50 -9.50 -1.75 -16.13
C LEU A 50 -8.78 -1.83 -14.79
N PHE A 51 -8.84 -0.75 -14.01
CA PHE A 51 -8.29 -0.68 -12.67
C PHE A 51 -9.06 0.38 -11.89
N PRO A 52 -9.75 0.02 -10.79
CA PRO A 52 -10.55 0.96 -10.02
C PRO A 52 -9.73 2.16 -9.56
N MET A 53 -10.38 3.31 -9.41
CA MET A 53 -9.76 4.48 -8.80
C MET A 53 -9.97 4.44 -7.28
N ARG A 54 -8.94 4.78 -6.51
CA ARG A 54 -9.05 5.10 -5.10
C ARG A 54 -8.03 6.19 -4.78
N VAL A 55 -8.49 7.29 -4.20
CA VAL A 55 -7.65 8.44 -3.83
C VAL A 55 -8.03 8.91 -2.42
N PRO A 56 -7.14 8.76 -1.43
CA PRO A 56 -7.40 9.29 -0.09
C PRO A 56 -7.62 10.80 -0.10
N ARG A 57 -8.38 11.30 0.87
CA ARG A 57 -8.66 12.74 0.98
C ARG A 57 -7.39 13.55 1.15
N HIS A 58 -6.47 13.10 2.00
CA HIS A 58 -5.18 13.77 2.19
C HIS A 58 -4.47 14.00 0.84
N PHE A 59 -4.25 12.93 0.06
CA PHE A 59 -3.61 13.05 -1.26
C PHE A 59 -4.36 13.96 -2.22
N ALA A 60 -5.70 13.92 -2.24
CA ALA A 60 -6.49 14.80 -3.09
C ALA A 60 -6.34 16.29 -2.73
N HIS A 61 -6.12 16.64 -1.45
CA HIS A 61 -5.88 18.03 -1.04
C HIS A 61 -4.50 18.56 -1.46
N LEU A 62 -3.56 17.66 -1.82
CA LEU A 62 -2.25 18.05 -2.34
C LEU A 62 -2.28 18.40 -3.83
N ILE A 63 -3.34 18.00 -4.54
CA ILE A 63 -3.52 18.28 -5.97
C ILE A 63 -3.95 19.74 -6.14
N GLU A 64 -3.27 20.47 -7.02
CA GLU A 64 -3.64 21.84 -7.37
C GLU A 64 -5.01 21.88 -8.06
N LYS A 65 -5.95 22.61 -7.47
CA LYS A 65 -7.30 22.78 -8.03
C LYS A 65 -7.27 23.57 -9.33
N GLY A 66 -8.15 23.20 -10.27
CA GLY A 66 -8.24 23.79 -11.59
C GLY A 66 -7.08 23.43 -12.52
N ASN A 67 -6.09 22.66 -12.07
CA ASN A 67 -4.93 22.29 -12.88
C ASN A 67 -5.06 20.85 -13.43
N PRO A 68 -5.44 20.65 -14.71
CA PRO A 68 -5.51 19.32 -15.31
C PRO A 68 -4.14 18.67 -15.51
N ASN A 69 -3.04 19.44 -15.40
CA ASN A 69 -1.67 18.99 -15.62
C ASN A 69 -0.91 18.69 -14.32
N ASP A 70 -1.57 18.83 -13.17
CA ASP A 70 -0.98 18.57 -11.86
C ASP A 70 -0.32 17.17 -11.81
N PRO A 71 0.93 17.08 -11.34
CA PRO A 71 1.69 15.83 -11.35
C PRO A 71 1.14 14.79 -10.39
N LEU A 72 0.41 15.15 -9.34
CA LEU A 72 -0.25 14.21 -8.43
C LEU A 72 -1.56 13.70 -9.03
N LEU A 73 -2.33 14.54 -9.73
CA LEU A 73 -3.52 14.11 -10.46
C LEU A 73 -3.20 13.04 -11.51
N LYS A 74 -2.13 13.24 -12.28
CA LYS A 74 -1.66 12.27 -13.30
C LYS A 74 -1.36 10.88 -12.74
N GLN A 75 -1.07 10.79 -11.45
CA GLN A 75 -0.76 9.52 -10.78
C GLN A 75 -2.00 8.71 -10.43
N VAL A 76 -3.18 9.34 -10.36
CA VAL A 76 -4.40 8.72 -9.81
C VAL A 76 -5.61 8.79 -10.74
N MET A 77 -5.67 9.75 -11.66
CA MET A 77 -6.81 9.91 -12.57
C MET A 77 -6.77 8.85 -13.68
N PRO A 78 -7.82 8.01 -13.84
CA PRO A 78 -7.91 7.10 -14.97
C PRO A 78 -7.92 7.84 -16.30
N LEU A 79 -7.16 7.35 -17.28
CA LEU A 79 -7.08 7.93 -18.61
C LEU A 79 -7.46 6.92 -19.69
N SER A 80 -7.98 7.42 -20.81
CA SER A 80 -8.39 6.59 -21.96
C SER A 80 -7.21 5.83 -22.56
N ASP A 81 -6.02 6.38 -22.44
CA ASP A 81 -4.78 5.83 -22.98
C ASP A 81 -4.46 4.47 -22.36
N GLU A 82 -5.03 4.15 -21.19
CA GLU A 82 -4.90 2.82 -20.59
C GLU A 82 -5.65 1.72 -21.35
N PHE A 83 -6.51 2.07 -22.32
CA PHE A 83 -7.08 1.10 -23.26
C PHE A 83 -6.13 0.78 -24.41
N VAL A 84 -5.08 1.56 -24.60
CA VAL A 84 -4.10 1.34 -25.66
C VAL A 84 -3.24 0.15 -25.26
N SER A 85 -3.22 -0.86 -26.12
CA SER A 85 -2.30 -1.98 -25.99
C SER A 85 -1.12 -1.75 -26.90
N GLU A 86 0.08 -1.81 -26.33
CA GLU A 86 1.33 -1.67 -27.07
C GLU A 86 1.97 -3.03 -27.37
N PRO A 87 2.61 -3.23 -28.53
CA PRO A 87 3.40 -4.42 -28.80
C PRO A 87 4.45 -4.66 -27.70
N GLY A 88 4.54 -5.90 -27.21
CA GLY A 88 5.47 -6.27 -26.13
C GLY A 88 4.96 -5.99 -24.71
N TYR A 89 3.78 -5.40 -24.54
CA TYR A 89 3.16 -5.26 -23.24
C TYR A 89 2.84 -6.64 -22.62
N THR A 90 3.27 -6.85 -21.38
CA THR A 90 2.94 -8.03 -20.57
C THR A 90 2.26 -7.59 -19.27
N GLN A 91 1.33 -8.43 -18.80
CA GLN A 91 0.65 -8.23 -17.51
C GLN A 91 1.51 -8.64 -16.31
N ASP A 92 2.58 -9.42 -16.55
CA ASP A 92 3.55 -9.83 -15.54
C ASP A 92 4.98 -9.47 -16.00
N PRO A 93 5.36 -8.19 -15.95
CA PRO A 93 6.67 -7.74 -16.45
C PRO A 93 7.85 -8.20 -15.58
N LEU A 94 7.59 -8.70 -14.37
CA LEU A 94 8.63 -9.11 -13.43
C LEU A 94 8.69 -10.63 -13.22
N GLU A 95 7.81 -11.38 -13.88
CA GLU A 95 7.63 -12.83 -13.71
C GLU A 95 7.35 -13.18 -12.24
N GLU A 96 6.47 -12.40 -11.60
CA GLU A 96 6.08 -12.54 -10.20
C GLU A 96 4.85 -13.42 -10.00
N HIS A 97 4.22 -13.92 -11.07
CA HIS A 97 3.08 -14.84 -10.95
C HIS A 97 3.51 -16.26 -10.57
N ASP A 98 4.76 -16.64 -10.88
CA ASP A 98 5.37 -17.87 -10.39
C ASP A 98 6.09 -17.60 -9.07
N THR A 99 5.58 -18.19 -7.99
CA THR A 99 5.95 -17.83 -6.62
C THR A 99 6.57 -19.02 -5.91
N ALA A 100 7.55 -18.77 -5.02
CA ALA A 100 8.18 -19.82 -4.21
C ALA A 100 7.19 -20.48 -3.22
N GLY A 101 6.05 -19.84 -3.01
CA GLY A 101 4.90 -20.28 -2.24
C GLY A 101 3.85 -19.19 -2.25
N ARG A 102 2.61 -19.49 -1.84
CA ARG A 102 1.52 -18.50 -1.86
C ARG A 102 1.89 -17.26 -1.04
N GLY A 103 1.96 -16.11 -1.69
CA GLY A 103 2.33 -14.84 -1.05
C GLY A 103 3.83 -14.68 -0.76
N VAL A 104 4.70 -15.56 -1.29
CA VAL A 104 6.16 -15.53 -1.10
C VAL A 104 6.87 -15.40 -2.45
N LEU A 105 7.53 -14.27 -2.68
CA LEU A 105 8.34 -14.02 -3.86
C LEU A 105 9.83 -14.07 -3.49
N HIS A 106 10.56 -15.06 -4.03
CA HIS A 106 11.98 -15.27 -3.74
C HIS A 106 12.80 -15.27 -5.04
N LYS A 107 13.13 -14.08 -5.54
CA LYS A 107 13.92 -13.88 -6.77
C LYS A 107 15.42 -13.73 -6.52
N TYR A 108 15.80 -13.36 -5.29
CA TYR A 108 17.18 -13.08 -4.90
C TYR A 108 17.57 -13.94 -3.70
N ASP A 109 18.72 -14.59 -3.77
CA ASP A 109 19.21 -15.55 -2.75
C ASP A 109 19.12 -15.05 -1.29
N SER A 110 19.39 -13.76 -1.07
CA SER A 110 19.48 -13.23 0.30
C SER A 110 18.21 -12.57 0.82
N ARG A 111 17.14 -12.46 0.02
CA ARG A 111 15.94 -11.70 0.40
C ARG A 111 14.67 -12.22 -0.22
N VAL A 112 13.62 -12.20 0.58
CA VAL A 112 12.27 -12.61 0.17
C VAL A 112 11.28 -11.47 0.35
N LEU A 113 10.26 -11.45 -0.49
CA LEU A 113 9.16 -10.50 -0.40
C LEU A 113 7.87 -11.24 -0.04
N LEU A 114 7.18 -10.73 0.98
CA LEU A 114 5.91 -11.24 1.47
C LEU A 114 4.76 -10.34 1.02
N MET A 115 3.75 -10.92 0.38
CA MET A 115 2.53 -10.23 -0.05
C MET A 115 1.57 -10.09 1.13
N VAL A 116 1.91 -9.22 2.08
CA VAL A 116 1.21 -9.05 3.37
C VAL A 116 -0.24 -8.63 3.18
N LYS A 117 -0.49 -7.73 2.22
CA LYS A 117 -1.84 -7.26 1.90
C LYS A 117 -1.99 -6.98 0.42
N THR A 118 -3.15 -7.29 -0.10
CA THR A 118 -3.43 -7.28 -1.54
C THR A 118 -4.05 -5.97 -2.05
N GLY A 119 -4.57 -5.14 -1.15
CA GLY A 119 -5.17 -3.84 -1.49
C GLY A 119 -4.22 -2.68 -1.22
N CYS A 120 -4.49 -1.54 -1.88
CA CYS A 120 -3.81 -0.26 -1.66
C CYS A 120 -4.77 0.80 -1.11
N ALA A 121 -4.22 1.82 -0.43
CA ALA A 121 -4.98 3.03 -0.08
C ALA A 121 -5.16 3.96 -1.28
N VAL A 122 -4.22 3.91 -2.24
CA VAL A 122 -4.23 4.68 -3.49
C VAL A 122 -3.95 3.75 -4.66
N ASN A 123 -4.70 3.90 -5.75
CA ASN A 123 -4.50 3.10 -6.96
C ASN A 123 -3.71 3.90 -8.00
N CYS A 124 -2.38 3.77 -7.94
CA CYS A 124 -1.46 4.43 -8.85
C CYS A 124 -1.70 3.95 -10.30
N ARG A 125 -1.91 4.86 -11.26
CA ARG A 125 -2.20 4.48 -12.66
C ARG A 125 -1.06 3.75 -13.35
N TYR A 126 0.16 3.95 -12.86
CA TYR A 126 1.40 3.30 -13.31
C TYR A 126 1.80 2.09 -12.45
N CYS A 127 0.87 1.52 -11.67
CA CYS A 127 1.16 0.34 -10.85
C CYS A 127 1.48 -0.88 -11.74
N PHE A 128 2.73 -1.35 -11.74
CA PHE A 128 3.13 -2.54 -12.50
C PHE A 128 2.47 -3.83 -11.97
N ARG A 129 2.02 -3.83 -10.71
CA ARG A 129 1.25 -4.94 -10.10
C ARG A 129 -0.26 -4.79 -10.21
N ARG A 130 -0.78 -3.91 -11.08
CA ARG A 130 -2.24 -3.75 -11.24
C ARG A 130 -2.95 -5.01 -11.73
N HIS A 131 -2.23 -5.92 -12.39
CA HIS A 131 -2.73 -7.21 -12.87
C HIS A 131 -2.28 -8.40 -12.01
N PHE A 132 -1.60 -8.16 -10.88
CA PHE A 132 -1.13 -9.23 -10.01
C PHE A 132 -2.33 -10.04 -9.45
N PRO A 133 -2.27 -11.39 -9.42
CA PRO A 133 -3.34 -12.27 -8.95
C PRO A 133 -3.45 -12.24 -7.41
N TYR A 134 -3.91 -11.10 -6.91
CA TYR A 134 -4.02 -10.81 -5.50
C TYR A 134 -4.97 -11.76 -4.75
N GLN A 135 -6.01 -12.27 -5.41
CA GLN A 135 -6.96 -13.20 -4.78
C GLN A 135 -6.30 -14.56 -4.49
N ASP A 136 -5.45 -15.04 -5.39
CA ASP A 136 -4.74 -16.32 -5.26
C ASP A 136 -3.58 -16.25 -4.26
N ASN A 137 -3.14 -15.02 -3.94
CA ASN A 137 -2.05 -14.72 -3.01
C ASN A 137 -2.54 -14.12 -1.69
N ALA A 138 -3.85 -14.15 -1.41
CA ALA A 138 -4.36 -13.80 -0.09
C ALA A 138 -3.92 -14.86 0.93
N VAL A 139 -3.19 -14.42 1.95
CA VAL A 139 -2.52 -15.31 2.92
C VAL A 139 -3.37 -15.44 4.19
N SER A 140 -3.89 -16.65 4.43
CA SER A 140 -4.49 -17.07 5.71
C SER A 140 -3.41 -17.37 6.75
N LYS A 141 -3.78 -17.51 8.03
CA LYS A 141 -2.82 -17.83 9.10
C LYS A 141 -1.97 -19.07 8.78
N ARG A 142 -2.58 -20.15 8.29
CA ARG A 142 -1.87 -21.38 7.90
C ARG A 142 -0.81 -21.14 6.81
N GLN A 143 -1.12 -20.27 5.85
CA GLN A 143 -0.18 -19.96 4.77
C GLN A 143 0.98 -19.07 5.26
N TRP A 144 0.79 -18.31 6.35
CA TRP A 144 1.91 -17.63 7.00
C TRP A 144 2.87 -18.64 7.66
N ASP A 145 2.35 -19.69 8.29
CA ASP A 145 3.19 -20.75 8.85
C ASP A 145 4.06 -21.41 7.77
N ASP A 146 3.48 -21.69 6.59
CA ASP A 146 4.21 -22.22 5.44
C ASP A 146 5.30 -21.24 4.95
N ALA A 147 5.00 -19.94 4.88
CA ALA A 147 5.96 -18.91 4.48
C ALA A 147 7.10 -18.74 5.49
N LEU A 148 6.80 -18.80 6.79
CA LEU A 148 7.80 -18.74 7.86
C LEU A 148 8.70 -19.98 7.85
N ALA A 149 8.13 -21.17 7.64
CA ALA A 149 8.88 -22.41 7.49
C ALA A 149 9.79 -22.38 6.24
N TYR A 150 9.30 -21.80 5.14
CA TYR A 150 10.12 -21.54 3.96
C TYR A 150 11.32 -20.65 4.31
N ILE A 151 11.11 -19.51 4.97
CA ILE A 151 12.21 -18.61 5.34
C ILE A 151 13.20 -19.30 6.30
N ALA A 152 12.68 -20.04 7.28
CA ALA A 152 13.50 -20.75 8.26
C ALA A 152 14.38 -21.85 7.62
N SER A 153 13.90 -22.49 6.56
CA SER A 153 14.64 -23.53 5.84
C SER A 153 15.68 -22.99 4.83
N HIS A 154 15.71 -21.68 4.58
CA HIS A 154 16.61 -21.05 3.62
C HIS A 154 17.60 -20.10 4.33
N PRO A 155 18.76 -20.61 4.79
CA PRO A 155 19.70 -19.87 5.65
C PRO A 155 20.34 -18.63 4.98
N ASN A 156 20.32 -18.56 3.65
CA ASN A 156 20.82 -17.39 2.92
C ASN A 156 19.91 -16.16 3.06
N ILE A 157 18.62 -16.35 3.37
CA ILE A 157 17.65 -15.26 3.50
C ILE A 157 17.93 -14.46 4.77
N ASN A 158 18.55 -13.30 4.62
CA ASN A 158 18.87 -12.41 5.75
C ASN A 158 18.00 -11.16 5.80
N GLU A 159 17.11 -10.98 4.83
CA GLU A 159 16.18 -9.85 4.73
C GLU A 159 14.80 -10.31 4.28
N VAL A 160 13.76 -9.86 5.02
CA VAL A 160 12.36 -10.05 4.63
C VAL A 160 11.75 -8.69 4.28
N ILE A 161 11.02 -8.64 3.17
CA ILE A 161 10.39 -7.43 2.65
C ILE A 161 8.87 -7.57 2.76
N PHE A 162 8.22 -6.73 3.57
CA PHE A 162 6.77 -6.57 3.52
C PHE A 162 6.36 -5.74 2.31
N SER A 163 5.50 -6.33 1.48
CA SER A 163 4.98 -5.72 0.26
C SER A 163 3.54 -6.23 0.00
N GLY A 164 3.14 -6.30 -1.27
CA GLY A 164 1.77 -6.59 -1.69
C GLY A 164 1.28 -5.52 -2.66
N GLY A 165 0.02 -5.13 -2.46
CA GLY A 165 -0.47 -3.83 -2.92
C GLY A 165 0.16 -2.73 -2.08
N ASP A 166 -0.20 -2.68 -0.79
CA ASP A 166 0.54 -1.94 0.23
C ASP A 166 0.49 -2.69 1.57
N PRO A 167 1.63 -3.08 2.18
CA PRO A 167 1.65 -3.87 3.40
C PRO A 167 1.01 -3.15 4.59
N LEU A 168 1.07 -1.81 4.63
CA LEU A 168 0.49 -1.04 5.73
C LEU A 168 -1.04 -0.93 5.64
N MET A 169 -1.67 -1.52 4.62
CA MET A 169 -3.11 -1.76 4.63
C MET A 169 -3.52 -2.89 5.58
N ALA A 170 -2.57 -3.66 6.12
CA ALA A 170 -2.81 -4.56 7.24
C ALA A 170 -2.87 -3.79 8.57
N ASN A 171 -3.61 -4.34 9.54
CA ASN A 171 -3.65 -3.79 10.90
C ASN A 171 -2.35 -4.07 11.66
N ASP A 172 -2.07 -3.27 12.69
CA ASP A 172 -0.81 -3.38 13.43
C ASP A 172 -0.65 -4.69 14.18
N ASN A 173 -1.74 -5.33 14.65
CA ASN A 173 -1.66 -6.64 15.30
C ASN A 173 -1.12 -7.71 14.35
N GLN A 174 -1.58 -7.73 13.10
CA GLN A 174 -1.11 -8.66 12.08
C GLN A 174 0.35 -8.38 11.70
N LEU A 175 0.71 -7.09 11.51
CA LEU A 175 2.08 -6.70 11.17
C LEU A 175 3.07 -7.02 12.29
N ALA A 176 2.71 -6.70 13.52
CA ALA A 176 3.51 -6.97 14.71
C ALA A 176 3.75 -8.47 14.87
N TRP A 177 2.68 -9.28 14.85
CA TRP A 177 2.80 -10.73 14.94
C TRP A 177 3.73 -11.29 13.86
N LEU A 178 3.50 -10.95 12.59
CA LEU A 178 4.34 -11.47 11.50
C LEU A 178 5.80 -11.03 11.64
N ALA A 179 6.04 -9.79 12.05
CA ALA A 179 7.39 -9.28 12.27
C ALA A 179 8.10 -9.94 13.45
N GLU A 180 7.38 -10.27 14.52
CA GLU A 180 7.90 -11.02 15.68
C GLU A 180 8.29 -12.45 15.30
N GLU A 181 7.43 -13.15 14.54
CA GLU A 181 7.76 -14.49 14.02
C GLU A 181 9.00 -14.47 13.12
N ILE A 182 9.13 -13.46 12.26
CA ILE A 182 10.32 -13.27 11.42
C ILE A 182 11.56 -12.97 12.26
N ALA A 183 11.42 -12.14 13.31
CA ALA A 183 12.53 -11.81 14.20
C ALA A 183 13.04 -13.01 15.01
N ALA A 184 12.21 -14.03 15.21
CA ALA A 184 12.63 -15.29 15.84
C ALA A 184 13.53 -16.16 14.92
N ILE A 185 13.57 -15.89 13.61
CA ILE A 185 14.40 -16.62 12.66
C ILE A 185 15.85 -16.08 12.71
N HIS A 186 16.76 -16.87 13.28
CA HIS A 186 18.11 -16.43 13.64
C HIS A 186 18.94 -15.80 12.50
N HIS A 187 18.85 -16.31 11.27
CA HIS A 187 19.59 -15.80 10.12
C HIS A 187 18.98 -14.53 9.51
N VAL A 188 17.74 -14.18 9.84
CA VAL A 188 17.11 -12.93 9.39
C VAL A 188 17.62 -11.76 10.23
N LYS A 189 18.10 -10.72 9.55
CA LYS A 189 18.71 -9.53 10.19
C LYS A 189 17.94 -8.24 9.90
N ARG A 190 17.14 -8.22 8.84
CA ARG A 190 16.46 -7.01 8.35
C ARG A 190 15.00 -7.28 8.03
N LEU A 191 14.16 -6.35 8.47
CA LEU A 191 12.78 -6.21 8.00
C LEU A 191 12.66 -4.92 7.21
N ARG A 192 12.33 -5.02 5.92
CA ARG A 192 12.06 -3.87 5.06
C ARG A 192 10.58 -3.77 4.78
N ILE A 193 10.01 -2.58 4.80
CA ILE A 193 8.61 -2.33 4.49
C ILE A 193 8.54 -1.38 3.31
N HIS A 194 7.94 -1.83 2.20
CA HIS A 194 7.69 -0.99 1.03
C HIS A 194 6.27 -0.45 1.10
N THR A 195 6.10 0.85 1.30
CA THR A 195 4.78 1.45 1.43
C THR A 195 4.69 2.82 0.79
N ARG A 196 3.49 3.18 0.39
CA ARG A 196 3.12 4.52 -0.07
C ARG A 196 2.24 5.24 0.93
N LEU A 197 1.76 4.57 1.98
CA LEU A 197 0.76 5.11 2.91
C LEU A 197 1.20 6.42 3.58
N PRO A 198 2.46 6.62 4.03
CA PRO A 198 2.87 7.91 4.58
C PRO A 198 2.71 9.10 3.63
N VAL A 199 2.78 8.86 2.31
CA VAL A 199 2.63 9.90 1.27
C VAL A 199 1.15 10.21 0.99
N VAL A 200 0.27 9.23 1.09
CA VAL A 200 -1.15 9.39 0.67
C VAL A 200 -2.17 9.36 1.80
N LEU A 201 -1.79 8.81 2.95
CA LEU A 201 -2.61 8.59 4.14
C LEU A 201 -1.69 8.59 5.39
N PRO A 202 -1.10 9.74 5.75
CA PRO A 202 -0.12 9.84 6.83
C PRO A 202 -0.65 9.40 8.19
N GLU A 203 -1.96 9.46 8.41
CA GLU A 203 -2.64 9.00 9.63
C GLU A 203 -2.38 7.51 9.93
N ARG A 204 -1.96 6.72 8.93
CA ARG A 204 -1.58 5.32 9.15
C ARG A 204 -0.38 5.17 10.08
N ILE A 205 0.50 6.16 10.12
CA ILE A 205 1.70 6.17 10.98
C ILE A 205 1.30 6.75 12.33
N ASP A 206 0.71 5.89 13.15
CA ASP A 206 0.25 6.22 14.49
C ASP A 206 1.17 5.65 15.59
N HIS A 207 0.79 5.87 16.85
CA HIS A 207 1.54 5.37 17.99
C HIS A 207 1.63 3.83 18.00
N ALA A 208 0.57 3.12 17.59
CA ALA A 208 0.57 1.67 17.54
C ALA A 208 1.60 1.15 16.53
N PHE A 209 1.61 1.72 15.33
CA PHE A 209 2.59 1.40 14.29
C PHE A 209 4.04 1.59 14.75
N THR A 210 4.35 2.78 15.26
CA THR A 210 5.69 3.11 15.74
C THR A 210 6.11 2.24 16.92
N THR A 211 5.18 1.88 17.81
CA THR A 211 5.46 1.02 18.96
C THR A 211 5.94 -0.37 18.55
N TRP A 212 5.21 -1.07 17.67
CA TRP A 212 5.64 -2.43 17.30
C TRP A 212 6.92 -2.40 16.45
N LEU A 213 7.02 -1.45 15.52
CA LEU A 213 8.15 -1.40 14.59
C LEU A 213 9.48 -1.14 15.31
N THR A 214 9.49 -0.24 16.30
CA THR A 214 10.71 0.16 17.02
C THR A 214 11.15 -0.82 18.11
N ARG A 215 10.29 -1.77 18.50
CA ARG A 215 10.60 -2.81 19.49
C ARG A 215 11.28 -4.04 18.89
N LEU A 216 11.27 -4.18 17.56
CA LEU A 216 11.86 -5.33 16.89
C LEU A 216 13.38 -5.35 17.10
N PRO A 217 13.98 -6.53 17.33
CA PRO A 217 15.44 -6.67 17.40
C PRO A 217 16.12 -6.64 16.02
N LEU A 218 15.34 -6.54 14.94
CA LEU A 218 15.81 -6.46 13.56
C LEU A 218 16.14 -5.02 13.19
N GLN A 219 17.08 -4.83 12.25
CA GLN A 219 17.17 -3.54 11.57
C GLN A 219 15.91 -3.35 10.71
N THR A 220 15.10 -2.34 11.06
CA THR A 220 13.89 -1.99 10.32
C THR A 220 14.16 -0.88 9.31
N VAL A 221 13.66 -1.05 8.09
CA VAL A 221 13.81 -0.07 6.99
C VAL A 221 12.44 0.21 6.38
N LEU A 222 12.01 1.47 6.42
CA LEU A 222 10.79 1.90 5.73
C LEU A 222 11.19 2.56 4.40
N VAL A 223 10.74 1.98 3.28
CA VAL A 223 10.96 2.54 1.94
C VAL A 223 9.66 3.16 1.46
N LEU A 224 9.72 4.47 1.19
CA LEU A 224 8.58 5.24 0.70
C LEU A 224 8.56 5.27 -0.82
N HIS A 225 7.37 5.13 -1.39
CA HIS A 225 7.13 5.40 -2.80
C HIS A 225 6.63 6.83 -3.01
N ALA A 226 7.56 7.76 -3.21
CA ALA A 226 7.31 9.17 -3.52
C ALA A 226 7.76 9.50 -4.96
N ASN A 227 7.03 10.37 -5.65
CA ASN A 227 7.28 10.71 -7.07
C ASN A 227 7.45 12.21 -7.32
N HIS A 228 6.75 13.04 -6.55
CA HIS A 228 6.75 14.50 -6.63
C HIS A 228 6.42 15.05 -5.24
#